data_AF-A0A7W0M7K7-F1
#
_entry.id   AF-A0A7W0M7K7-F1
#
_cell.length_a   1.000
_cell.length_b   1.000
_cell.length_c   1.000
_cell.angle_alpha   90.00
_cell.angle_beta   90.00
_cell.angle_gamma   90.00
#
_symmetry.space_group_name_H-M   'P 1'
#
loop_
_entity.id
_entity.type
_entity.pdbx_description
1 polymer ?
#
loop_
_entity_poly.entity_id
_entity_poly.type
_entity_poly.pdbx_seq_one_letter_code
_entity_poly.pdbx_strand_id
1 'polypeptide(L)'
;MRVHRTPSRMNRAGTTLTEVLMALLVTGIGLTSVMYLFPLSLQRAIQANQLTNATLLRISAAARLKASVGSLLKPDGTRGGNSFSRAIVEDPDNDGDVLEHDGTKFVFDPLGAAVLTSDSSPLAAGFGWNDANNNRQFDGAAELLPIERFTFGYDATTTPTAEEFVTLPDSFLTLADVFGSAASVSGSTLTINGPDLTEYVGQTNVRVTFISSALPPSSVLFRYATITGAQTIGLGTGTTIPVGFETGRVTIELTERRYTWLATVRRIGTRPSVTVVVFFRRSFAAEDEQVWTVNEPAGGYNEFEIAVPAGTDPPPGLKVGGWMFDMSAFRWMKVASLQPITGGFRYTTDPEEEDPSPAPRIGIPVMFPRGVVEAYTLKKD
;
A
#
# COMPACT_ATOMS: atom_id res chain seq x y z
N MET A 1 -31.11 47.45 -71.08
CA MET A 1 -29.78 46.99 -71.53
C MET A 1 -29.15 46.19 -70.38
N ARG A 2 -29.14 44.85 -70.44
CA ARG A 2 -28.77 43.97 -69.32
C ARG A 2 -27.36 43.45 -69.59
N VAL A 3 -26.37 43.95 -68.83
CA VAL A 3 -24.96 43.57 -68.97
C VAL A 3 -24.78 42.15 -68.43
N HIS A 4 -24.57 41.20 -69.35
CA HIS A 4 -24.27 39.82 -69.02
C HIS A 4 -22.80 39.74 -68.57
N ARG A 5 -22.56 39.69 -67.24
CA ARG A 5 -21.21 39.45 -66.70
C ARG A 5 -20.94 37.95 -66.75
N THR A 6 -20.07 37.53 -67.65
CA THR A 6 -19.50 36.17 -67.67
C THR A 6 -18.77 35.93 -66.34
N PRO A 7 -19.01 34.81 -65.64
CA PRO A 7 -18.31 34.51 -64.39
C PRO A 7 -16.82 34.40 -64.69
N SER A 8 -16.02 35.27 -64.08
CA SER A 8 -14.57 35.15 -64.12
C SER A 8 -14.22 33.80 -63.49
N ARG A 9 -13.67 32.90 -64.30
CA ARG A 9 -13.06 31.67 -63.78
C ARG A 9 -11.92 32.13 -62.86
N MET A 10 -12.18 32.16 -61.56
CA MET A 10 -11.11 32.29 -60.57
C MET A 10 -10.17 31.11 -60.84
N ASN A 11 -9.02 31.41 -61.44
CA ASN A 11 -7.94 30.45 -61.56
C ASN A 11 -7.64 29.99 -60.14
N ARG A 12 -8.05 28.76 -59.82
CA ARG A 12 -7.65 28.10 -58.58
C ARG A 12 -6.15 27.91 -58.70
N ALA A 13 -5.37 28.81 -58.12
CA ALA A 13 -3.96 28.59 -57.92
C ALA A 13 -3.85 27.31 -57.07
N GLY A 14 -3.31 26.24 -57.66
CA GLY A 14 -3.08 25.00 -56.92
C GLY A 14 -2.14 25.26 -55.74
N THR A 15 -2.31 24.50 -54.67
CA THR A 15 -1.38 24.50 -53.54
C THR A 15 0.02 24.13 -54.04
N THR A 16 1.01 24.95 -53.70
CA THR A 16 2.39 24.68 -54.10
C THR A 16 2.96 23.53 -53.26
N LEU A 17 3.85 22.72 -53.85
CA LEU A 17 4.54 21.65 -53.13
C LEU A 17 5.23 22.17 -51.86
N THR A 18 5.79 23.38 -51.92
CA THR A 18 6.44 24.04 -50.79
C THR A 18 5.49 24.36 -49.65
N GLU A 19 4.27 24.81 -49.92
CA GLU A 19 3.26 25.05 -48.87
C GLU A 19 2.86 23.75 -48.18
N VAL A 20 2.69 22.67 -48.94
CA VAL A 20 2.37 21.34 -48.38
C VAL A 20 3.52 20.83 -47.53
N LEU A 21 4.77 20.97 -47.99
CA LEU A 21 5.95 20.55 -47.23
C LEU A 21 6.14 21.38 -45.96
N MET A 22 5.92 22.70 -46.01
CA MET A 22 5.96 23.55 -44.82
C MET A 22 4.85 23.19 -43.84
N ALA A 23 3.63 22.94 -44.32
CA ALA A 23 2.52 22.51 -43.48
C ALA A 23 2.82 21.16 -42.80
N LEU A 24 3.33 20.18 -43.55
CA LEU A 24 3.72 18.88 -43.00
C LEU A 24 4.85 18.98 -41.98
N LEU A 25 5.84 19.86 -42.22
CA LEU A 25 6.92 20.09 -41.27
C LEU A 25 6.40 20.69 -39.96
N VAL A 26 5.55 21.71 -40.02
CA VAL A 26 4.96 22.35 -38.84
C VAL A 26 4.05 21.38 -38.08
N THR A 27 3.20 20.64 -38.79
CA THR A 27 2.34 19.62 -38.17
C THR A 27 3.17 18.49 -37.55
N GLY A 28 4.27 18.06 -38.20
CA GLY A 28 5.18 17.04 -37.67
C GLY A 28 5.83 17.45 -36.36
N ILE A 29 6.32 18.70 -36.26
CA ILE A 29 6.89 19.23 -35.01
C ILE A 29 5.82 19.30 -33.91
N GLY A 30 4.60 19.76 -34.24
CA GLY A 30 3.49 19.79 -33.29
C GLY A 30 3.10 18.40 -32.78
N LEU A 31 2.97 17.41 -33.69
CA LEU A 31 2.56 16.06 -33.34
C LEU A 31 3.61 15.34 -32.49
N THR A 32 4.89 15.45 -32.84
CA THR A 32 5.99 14.87 -32.03
C THR A 32 6.00 15.46 -30.62
N SER A 33 5.84 16.78 -30.46
CA SER A 33 5.74 17.40 -29.13
C SER A 33 4.57 16.87 -28.31
N VAL A 34 3.38 16.70 -28.91
CA VAL A 34 2.21 16.15 -28.20
C VAL A 34 2.42 14.69 -27.81
N MET A 35 3.02 13.89 -28.70
CA MET A 35 3.30 12.48 -28.44
C MET A 35 4.26 12.25 -27.26
N TYR A 36 5.20 13.18 -27.01
CA TYR A 36 6.09 13.09 -25.84
C TYR A 36 5.48 13.69 -24.57
N LEU A 37 4.83 14.85 -24.68
CA LEU A 37 4.33 15.56 -23.50
C LEU A 37 3.08 14.91 -22.89
N PHE A 38 2.21 14.31 -23.72
CA PHE A 38 0.97 13.72 -23.23
C PHE A 38 1.22 12.53 -22.29
N PRO A 39 1.99 11.49 -22.64
CA PRO A 39 2.28 10.38 -21.73
C PRO A 39 2.97 10.83 -20.44
N LEU A 40 3.92 11.78 -20.54
CA LEU A 40 4.60 12.34 -19.36
C LEU A 40 3.62 13.06 -18.43
N SER A 41 2.67 13.82 -18.98
CA SER A 41 1.62 14.49 -18.19
C SER A 41 0.72 13.49 -17.47
N LEU A 42 0.36 12.38 -18.13
CA LEU A 42 -0.45 11.32 -17.54
C LEU A 42 0.29 10.62 -16.40
N GLN A 43 1.57 10.30 -16.58
CA GLN A 43 2.40 9.69 -15.53
C GLN A 43 2.50 10.59 -14.30
N ARG A 44 2.73 11.90 -14.49
CA ARG A 44 2.77 12.87 -13.39
C ARG A 44 1.42 13.00 -12.68
N ALA A 45 0.32 12.96 -13.42
CA ALA A 45 -1.02 12.99 -12.83
C ALA A 45 -1.31 11.74 -11.97
N ILE A 46 -0.91 10.55 -12.45
CA ILE A 46 -1.03 9.30 -11.68
C ILE A 46 -0.18 9.36 -10.41
N GLN A 47 1.07 9.81 -10.49
CA GLN A 47 1.95 9.98 -9.33
C GLN A 47 1.38 10.98 -8.32
N ALA A 48 0.84 12.11 -8.79
CA ALA A 48 0.20 13.09 -7.92
C ALA A 48 -0.99 12.49 -7.18
N ASN A 49 -1.85 11.74 -7.87
CA ASN A 49 -2.99 11.05 -7.24
C ASN A 49 -2.54 10.00 -6.21
N GLN A 50 -1.47 9.24 -6.51
CA GLN A 50 -0.87 8.30 -5.57
C GLN A 50 -0.36 8.99 -4.30
N LEU A 51 0.30 10.14 -4.44
CA LEU A 51 0.78 10.93 -3.29
C LEU A 51 -0.37 11.53 -2.48
N THR A 52 -1.44 12.00 -3.12
CA THR A 52 -2.65 12.49 -2.43
C THR A 52 -3.30 11.37 -1.61
N ASN A 53 -3.52 10.20 -2.20
CA ASN A 53 -4.10 9.06 -1.48
C ASN A 53 -3.17 8.57 -0.36
N ALA A 54 -1.86 8.54 -0.60
CA ALA A 54 -0.90 8.19 0.45
C ALA A 54 -0.92 9.19 1.62
N THR A 55 -1.07 10.48 1.33
CA THR A 55 -1.18 11.53 2.36
C THR A 55 -2.47 11.37 3.17
N LEU A 56 -3.61 11.11 2.52
CA LEU A 56 -4.87 10.85 3.21
C LEU A 56 -4.76 9.62 4.13
N LEU A 57 -4.19 8.52 3.61
CA LEU A 57 -4.00 7.30 4.39
C LEU A 57 -3.06 7.52 5.58
N ARG A 58 -1.98 8.28 5.39
CA ARG A 58 -1.08 8.68 6.48
C ARG A 58 -1.81 9.45 7.57
N ILE A 59 -2.65 10.43 7.22
CA ILE A 59 -3.42 11.20 8.21
C ILE A 59 -4.37 10.29 8.98
N SER A 60 -5.07 9.39 8.28
CA SER A 60 -5.93 8.39 8.92
C SER A 60 -5.15 7.43 9.82
N ALA A 61 -3.98 6.96 9.37
CA ALA A 61 -3.09 6.11 10.15
C ALA A 61 -2.58 6.82 11.40
N ALA A 62 -2.12 8.07 11.28
CA ALA A 62 -1.67 8.88 12.40
C ALA A 62 -2.80 9.14 13.41
N ALA A 63 -4.02 9.44 12.94
CA ALA A 63 -5.18 9.61 13.79
C ALA A 63 -5.55 8.30 14.51
N ARG A 64 -5.51 7.16 13.81
CA ARG A 64 -5.75 5.83 14.38
C ARG A 64 -4.69 5.47 15.41
N LEU A 65 -3.40 5.64 15.08
CA LEU A 65 -2.30 5.44 16.00
C LEU A 65 -2.48 6.32 17.24
N LYS A 66 -2.75 7.62 17.08
CA LYS A 66 -2.99 8.55 18.20
C LYS A 66 -4.20 8.18 19.05
N ALA A 67 -5.33 7.82 18.44
CA ALA A 67 -6.53 7.37 19.17
C ALA A 67 -6.25 6.08 19.93
N SER A 68 -5.46 5.21 19.32
CA SER A 68 -5.04 3.96 19.93
C SER A 68 -3.96 4.14 20.99
N VAL A 69 -3.27 5.29 21.10
CA VAL A 69 -2.26 5.51 22.14
C VAL A 69 -2.87 5.25 23.53
N GLY A 70 -4.14 5.63 23.79
CA GLY A 70 -4.80 5.28 25.06
C GLY A 70 -5.02 3.77 25.31
N SER A 71 -5.09 2.96 24.24
CA SER A 71 -5.23 1.48 24.29
C SER A 71 -3.90 0.74 24.10
N LEU A 72 -2.90 1.37 23.48
CA LEU A 72 -1.50 0.99 23.40
C LEU A 72 -0.75 1.30 24.71
N LEU A 73 -1.44 1.89 25.71
CA LEU A 73 -0.92 2.29 27.02
C LEU A 73 -1.55 1.52 28.19
N LYS A 74 -2.41 0.52 27.94
CA LYS A 74 -2.92 -0.38 28.98
C LYS A 74 -3.04 -1.82 28.50
N PRO A 75 -1.98 -2.63 28.64
CA PRO A 75 -2.10 -4.07 28.72
C PRO A 75 -2.24 -4.39 30.22
N ASP A 76 -3.44 -4.35 30.76
CA ASP A 76 -3.63 -4.77 32.14
C ASP A 76 -3.36 -6.28 32.25
N GLY A 77 -2.34 -6.60 33.05
CA GLY A 77 -1.79 -7.92 33.14
C GLY A 77 -2.74 -8.91 33.81
N THR A 78 -2.81 -10.10 33.24
CA THR A 78 -2.78 -11.32 34.05
C THR A 78 -1.80 -12.29 33.38
N ARG A 79 -0.67 -12.50 34.05
CA ARG A 79 0.39 -13.44 33.65
C ARG A 79 -0.15 -14.87 33.70
N GLY A 80 -0.67 -15.37 32.59
CA GLY A 80 -1.20 -16.74 32.51
C GLY A 80 -1.60 -17.18 31.11
N GLY A 81 -0.62 -17.42 30.24
CA GLY A 81 -0.81 -18.07 28.94
C GLY A 81 -0.72 -17.12 27.74
N ASN A 82 0.43 -17.17 27.05
CA ASN A 82 0.60 -16.90 25.61
C ASN A 82 0.10 -15.57 25.02
N SER A 83 -0.10 -14.52 25.84
CA SER A 83 -0.64 -13.24 25.38
C SER A 83 0.44 -12.15 25.34
N PHE A 84 0.75 -11.68 24.13
CA PHE A 84 1.69 -10.62 23.81
C PHE A 84 1.16 -9.25 24.26
N SER A 85 1.50 -8.89 25.48
CA SER A 85 1.15 -7.62 26.11
C SER A 85 2.38 -6.69 26.13
N ARG A 86 2.67 -6.02 25.01
CA ARG A 86 3.61 -4.88 24.98
C ARG A 86 2.83 -3.61 24.60
N ALA A 87 2.55 -2.79 25.61
CA ALA A 87 2.25 -1.38 25.39
C ALA A 87 3.51 -0.72 24.83
N ILE A 88 3.36 0.19 23.89
CA ILE A 88 4.42 0.37 22.88
C ILE A 88 4.91 1.82 22.76
N VAL A 89 4.15 2.82 23.24
CA VAL A 89 4.43 4.22 22.88
C VAL A 89 4.98 5.07 24.03
N GLU A 90 4.48 4.96 25.26
CA GLU A 90 4.88 5.92 26.32
C GLU A 90 5.56 5.28 27.53
N ASP A 91 5.04 4.19 28.09
CA ASP A 91 5.61 3.49 29.26
C ASP A 91 4.91 2.12 29.42
N PRO A 92 5.48 1.01 28.93
CA PRO A 92 4.78 -0.27 28.72
C PRO A 92 4.25 -0.97 29.97
N ASP A 93 4.91 -0.83 31.11
CA ASP A 93 4.45 -1.35 32.40
C ASP A 93 4.02 -0.24 33.37
N ASN A 94 4.14 1.03 32.92
CA ASN A 94 3.72 2.21 33.66
C ASN A 94 4.43 2.31 35.02
N ASP A 95 5.68 1.87 35.08
CA ASP A 95 6.52 1.94 36.27
C ASP A 95 7.32 3.26 36.36
N GLY A 96 7.29 4.07 35.29
CA GLY A 96 7.97 5.34 35.16
C GLY A 96 9.39 5.25 34.58
N ASP A 97 9.90 4.05 34.29
CA ASP A 97 11.21 3.82 33.68
C ASP A 97 11.14 3.74 32.15
N VAL A 98 11.03 4.92 31.55
CA VAL A 98 11.07 5.08 30.10
C VAL A 98 12.40 4.61 29.46
N LEU A 99 13.46 4.36 30.24
CA LEU A 99 14.78 3.96 29.74
C LEU A 99 14.90 2.45 29.52
N GLU A 100 14.07 1.60 30.14
CA GLU A 100 14.07 0.15 29.87
C GLU A 100 13.84 -0.15 28.38
N HIS A 101 13.13 0.74 27.69
CA HIS A 101 12.76 0.58 26.29
C HIS A 101 13.60 1.42 25.33
N ASP A 102 14.71 2.01 25.78
CA ASP A 102 15.64 2.66 24.85
C ASP A 102 16.20 1.63 23.86
N GLY A 103 16.27 2.02 22.59
CA GLY A 103 16.69 1.13 21.50
C GLY A 103 15.65 0.09 21.05
N THR A 104 14.44 0.06 21.63
CA THR A 104 13.38 -0.82 21.14
C THR A 104 12.96 -0.46 19.72
N LYS A 105 12.75 -1.51 18.91
CA LYS A 105 12.41 -1.43 17.49
C LYS A 105 11.38 -2.50 17.17
N PHE A 106 10.29 -2.11 16.52
CA PHE A 106 9.28 -3.07 16.07
C PHE A 106 8.47 -2.49 14.91
N VAL A 107 7.80 -3.38 14.18
CA VAL A 107 6.89 -3.03 13.11
C VAL A 107 5.46 -3.26 13.57
N PHE A 108 4.64 -2.24 13.36
CA PHE A 108 3.21 -2.31 13.49
C PHE A 108 2.60 -2.55 12.10
N ASP A 109 2.14 -3.77 11.85
CA ASP A 109 1.64 -4.23 10.55
C ASP A 109 0.45 -5.19 10.71
N PRO A 110 -0.75 -4.68 11.03
CA PRO A 110 -1.92 -5.52 11.27
C PRO A 110 -2.28 -6.40 10.09
N LEU A 111 -2.21 -5.87 8.87
CA LEU A 111 -2.59 -6.61 7.68
C LEU A 111 -1.57 -7.67 7.31
N GLY A 112 -0.27 -7.36 7.35
CA GLY A 112 0.75 -8.37 7.08
C GLY A 112 0.73 -9.48 8.11
N ALA A 113 0.59 -9.16 9.40
CA ALA A 113 0.45 -10.18 10.43
C ALA A 113 -0.78 -11.08 10.21
N ALA A 114 -1.94 -10.49 9.88
CA ALA A 114 -3.17 -11.25 9.65
C ALA A 114 -3.09 -12.16 8.41
N VAL A 115 -2.59 -11.64 7.28
CA VAL A 115 -2.41 -12.41 6.03
C VAL A 115 -1.41 -13.55 6.22
N LEU A 116 -0.26 -13.27 6.83
CA LEU A 116 0.78 -14.27 7.04
C LEU A 116 0.36 -15.34 8.05
N THR A 117 -0.48 -14.98 9.03
CA THR A 117 -1.07 -15.95 9.97
C THR A 117 -2.04 -16.88 9.26
N SER A 118 -2.90 -16.37 8.37
CA SER A 118 -3.82 -17.23 7.61
C SER A 118 -3.09 -18.21 6.70
N ASP A 119 -1.92 -17.82 6.20
CA ASP A 119 -1.08 -18.66 5.34
C ASP A 119 -0.17 -19.61 6.14
N SER A 120 -0.26 -19.61 7.48
CA SER A 120 0.65 -20.35 8.38
C SER A 120 2.13 -20.04 8.12
N SER A 121 2.43 -18.83 7.64
CA SER A 121 3.78 -18.42 7.29
C SER A 121 4.60 -18.16 8.55
N PRO A 122 5.87 -18.63 8.61
CA PRO A 122 6.77 -18.32 9.73
C PRO A 122 7.07 -16.82 9.87
N LEU A 123 6.74 -16.03 8.85
CA LEU A 123 6.84 -14.56 8.82
C LEU A 123 5.75 -13.85 9.61
N ALA A 124 4.69 -14.54 10.05
CA ALA A 124 3.61 -13.90 10.78
C ALA A 124 4.09 -13.14 12.04
N ALA A 125 5.11 -13.67 12.73
CA ALA A 125 5.64 -13.10 13.96
C ALA A 125 6.81 -12.12 13.78
N GLY A 126 7.35 -11.98 12.57
CA GLY A 126 8.58 -11.23 12.33
C GLY A 126 8.62 -10.52 10.98
N PHE A 127 9.16 -9.31 10.94
CA PHE A 127 9.34 -8.52 9.73
C PHE A 127 10.81 -8.60 9.27
N GLY A 128 11.00 -9.00 8.01
CA GLY A 128 12.31 -9.34 7.45
C GLY A 128 12.54 -10.86 7.36
N TRP A 129 12.68 -11.34 6.13
CA TRP A 129 12.99 -12.73 5.77
C TRP A 129 14.47 -12.90 5.40
N ASN A 130 15.13 -13.93 5.92
CA ASN A 130 16.44 -14.35 5.43
C ASN A 130 16.32 -15.74 4.78
N ASP A 131 16.60 -15.79 3.49
CA ASP A 131 16.44 -16.94 2.59
C ASP A 131 17.36 -18.13 2.97
N ALA A 132 18.47 -17.89 3.67
CA ALA A 132 19.58 -18.84 3.65
C ALA A 132 19.28 -20.22 4.25
N ASN A 133 18.36 -20.40 5.20
CA ASN A 133 18.18 -21.71 5.87
C ASN A 133 16.82 -21.98 6.52
N ASN A 134 15.76 -21.17 6.30
CA ASN A 134 14.53 -21.20 7.11
C ASN A 134 14.77 -21.05 8.64
N ASN A 135 16.02 -20.83 9.03
CA ASN A 135 16.45 -20.66 10.40
C ASN A 135 16.58 -19.16 10.61
N ARG A 136 15.97 -18.64 11.67
CA ARG A 136 15.92 -17.20 12.04
C ARG A 136 17.30 -16.61 12.40
N GLN A 137 18.38 -17.24 11.96
CA GLN A 137 19.74 -16.99 12.41
C GLN A 137 20.56 -16.46 11.24
N PHE A 138 20.90 -15.17 11.32
CA PHE A 138 22.03 -14.63 10.57
C PHE A 138 23.30 -15.35 11.03
N ASP A 139 23.98 -16.03 10.11
CA ASP A 139 25.16 -16.84 10.40
C ASP A 139 26.34 -15.92 10.73
N GLY A 140 26.63 -15.73 12.02
CA GLY A 140 27.93 -15.24 12.50
C GLY A 140 28.07 -13.79 12.97
N ALA A 141 27.02 -12.96 12.92
CA ALA A 141 27.00 -11.65 13.58
C ALA A 141 25.83 -11.59 14.56
N ALA A 142 26.07 -11.11 15.77
CA ALA A 142 25.12 -11.04 16.89
C ALA A 142 23.66 -10.85 16.44
N GLU A 143 22.89 -11.93 16.60
CA GLU A 143 21.42 -12.03 16.61
C GLU A 143 20.65 -10.78 16.15
N LEU A 144 20.63 -10.53 14.83
CA LEU A 144 19.54 -9.74 14.26
C LEU A 144 18.30 -10.63 14.25
N LEU A 145 17.67 -10.76 15.43
CA LEU A 145 16.36 -11.37 15.55
C LEU A 145 15.41 -10.66 14.58
N PRO A 146 14.52 -11.39 13.89
CA PRO A 146 13.52 -10.77 13.03
C PRO A 146 12.78 -9.70 13.82
N ILE A 147 12.57 -8.54 13.19
CA ILE A 147 11.95 -7.40 13.87
C ILE A 147 10.54 -7.84 14.29
N GLU A 148 10.20 -7.67 15.57
CA GLU A 148 8.87 -8.04 16.05
C GLU A 148 7.78 -7.34 15.23
N ARG A 149 6.82 -8.12 14.71
CA ARG A 149 5.65 -7.63 13.98
C ARG A 149 4.43 -7.68 14.89
N PHE A 150 3.74 -6.57 15.05
CA PHE A 150 2.56 -6.45 15.90
C PHE A 150 1.28 -6.22 15.10
N THR A 151 0.19 -6.85 15.57
CA THR A 151 -1.19 -6.57 15.17
C THR A 151 -1.80 -5.44 16.00
N PHE A 152 -2.96 -4.93 15.59
CA PHE A 152 -3.74 -3.98 16.38
C PHE A 152 -4.68 -4.72 17.33
N GLY A 153 -4.27 -4.86 18.59
CA GLY A 153 -5.11 -5.41 19.67
C GLY A 153 -5.85 -6.70 19.32
N TYR A 154 -6.95 -6.98 20.02
CA TYR A 154 -7.81 -8.14 19.75
C TYR A 154 -8.61 -8.00 18.44
N ASP A 155 -8.77 -6.78 17.90
CA ASP A 155 -9.74 -6.47 16.86
C ASP A 155 -9.20 -6.68 15.42
N ALA A 156 -7.90 -6.56 15.17
CA ALA A 156 -7.29 -6.73 13.83
C ALA A 156 -6.55 -8.07 13.67
N THR A 157 -7.09 -9.15 14.23
CA THR A 157 -6.50 -10.50 14.16
C THR A 157 -6.85 -11.25 12.88
N THR A 158 -7.83 -10.76 12.13
CA THR A 158 -8.27 -11.37 10.87
C THR A 158 -7.97 -10.44 9.70
N THR A 159 -7.64 -10.99 8.54
CA THR A 159 -7.37 -10.21 7.31
C THR A 159 -8.43 -9.14 7.03
N PRO A 160 -9.73 -9.43 7.16
CA PRO A 160 -10.79 -8.45 6.83
C PRO A 160 -10.85 -7.27 7.80
N THR A 161 -10.68 -7.54 9.10
CA THR A 161 -10.66 -6.47 10.10
C THR A 161 -9.37 -5.65 10.02
N ALA A 162 -8.25 -6.30 9.72
CA ALA A 162 -7.00 -5.61 9.47
C ALA A 162 -7.04 -4.71 8.22
N GLU A 163 -7.69 -5.15 7.14
CA GLU A 163 -7.90 -4.32 5.94
C GLU A 163 -8.66 -3.04 6.24
N GLU A 164 -9.77 -3.11 6.97
CA GLU A 164 -10.53 -1.92 7.36
C GLU A 164 -9.64 -0.91 8.12
N PHE A 165 -8.71 -1.45 8.91
CA PHE A 165 -7.79 -0.67 9.71
C PHE A 165 -6.60 -0.09 8.93
N VAL A 166 -6.14 -0.73 7.85
CA VAL A 166 -4.96 -0.27 7.12
C VAL A 166 -5.19 0.23 5.71
N THR A 167 -6.39 0.08 5.16
CA THR A 167 -6.68 0.46 3.76
C THR A 167 -7.49 1.74 3.64
N LEU A 168 -7.41 2.37 2.46
CA LEU A 168 -8.40 3.36 2.03
C LEU A 168 -9.52 2.64 1.26
N PRO A 169 -10.79 2.85 1.62
CA PRO A 169 -11.92 2.36 0.82
C PRO A 169 -12.16 3.27 -0.40
N ASP A 170 -11.16 3.41 -1.27
CA ASP A 170 -11.18 4.34 -2.41
C ASP A 170 -11.55 3.66 -3.74
N SER A 171 -11.49 2.34 -3.80
CA SER A 171 -11.66 1.57 -5.02
C SER A 171 -12.40 0.27 -4.78
N PHE A 172 -13.26 -0.05 -5.74
CA PHE A 172 -14.20 -1.15 -5.67
C PHE A 172 -14.21 -1.87 -7.01
N LEU A 173 -14.08 -3.18 -6.99
CA LEU A 173 -14.30 -4.04 -8.14
C LEU A 173 -15.76 -4.49 -8.14
N THR A 174 -16.55 -4.06 -9.11
CA THR A 174 -17.93 -4.52 -9.26
C THR A 174 -17.93 -5.99 -9.66
N LEU A 175 -18.39 -6.86 -8.76
CA LEU A 175 -18.51 -8.29 -8.99
C LEU A 175 -19.84 -8.64 -9.65
N ALA A 176 -20.91 -7.99 -9.21
CA ALA A 176 -22.25 -8.18 -9.74
C ALA A 176 -23.03 -6.88 -9.74
N ASP A 177 -23.83 -6.68 -10.76
CA ASP A 177 -24.78 -5.58 -10.85
C ASP A 177 -26.10 -6.11 -11.42
N VAL A 178 -27.04 -6.38 -10.51
CA VAL A 178 -28.24 -7.18 -10.77
C VAL A 178 -29.47 -6.27 -10.67
N PHE A 179 -30.40 -6.37 -11.63
CA PHE A 179 -31.62 -5.56 -11.69
C PHE A 179 -32.87 -6.41 -11.44
N GLY A 180 -33.90 -5.79 -10.86
CA GLY A 180 -35.23 -6.36 -10.66
C GLY A 180 -35.32 -7.38 -9.51
N SER A 181 -36.29 -8.29 -9.58
CA SER A 181 -36.56 -9.33 -8.59
C SER A 181 -35.50 -10.45 -8.54
N ALA A 182 -34.33 -10.21 -9.12
CA ALA A 182 -33.22 -11.15 -9.17
C ALA A 182 -32.38 -11.15 -7.88
N ALA A 183 -32.89 -10.57 -6.78
CA ALA A 183 -32.30 -10.69 -5.46
C ALA A 183 -33.39 -10.98 -4.43
N SER A 184 -33.14 -11.97 -3.57
CA SER A 184 -34.00 -12.28 -2.42
C SER A 184 -33.17 -12.23 -1.15
N VAL A 185 -33.74 -11.67 -0.08
CA VAL A 185 -33.08 -11.61 1.22
C VAL A 185 -33.90 -12.39 2.23
N SER A 186 -33.25 -13.35 2.87
CA SER A 186 -33.83 -14.21 3.90
C SER A 186 -32.93 -14.13 5.14
N GLY A 187 -33.39 -13.41 6.16
CA GLY A 187 -32.58 -13.11 7.35
C GLY A 187 -31.34 -12.29 6.99
N SER A 188 -30.17 -12.79 7.38
CA SER A 188 -28.86 -12.20 7.07
C SER A 188 -28.24 -12.72 5.76
N THR A 189 -28.98 -13.45 4.94
CA THR A 189 -28.48 -14.00 3.67
C THR A 189 -29.18 -13.35 2.49
N LEU A 190 -28.40 -12.75 1.59
CA LEU A 190 -28.79 -12.32 0.26
C LEU A 190 -28.51 -13.47 -0.72
N THR A 191 -29.50 -13.85 -1.51
CA THR A 191 -29.34 -14.72 -2.68
C THR A 191 -29.58 -13.89 -3.94
N ILE A 192 -28.65 -13.93 -4.89
CA ILE A 192 -28.78 -13.26 -6.18
C ILE A 192 -28.98 -14.27 -7.31
N ASN A 193 -29.85 -13.96 -8.26
CA ASN A 193 -29.97 -14.64 -9.53
C ASN A 193 -29.12 -13.87 -10.56
N GLY A 194 -27.80 -14.02 -10.44
CA GLY A 194 -26.81 -13.20 -11.15
C GLY A 194 -25.55 -13.99 -11.52
N PRO A 195 -24.42 -13.31 -11.77
CA PRO A 195 -23.16 -13.98 -12.09
C PRO A 195 -22.72 -14.89 -10.94
N ASP A 196 -22.00 -15.96 -11.29
CA ASP A 196 -21.41 -16.88 -10.33
C ASP A 196 -20.21 -16.22 -9.62
N LEU A 197 -20.28 -16.17 -8.29
CA LEU A 197 -19.29 -15.61 -7.38
C LEU A 197 -18.41 -16.68 -6.70
N THR A 198 -18.37 -17.91 -7.22
CA THR A 198 -17.63 -19.03 -6.62
C THR A 198 -16.14 -18.70 -6.40
N GLU A 199 -15.50 -17.95 -7.31
CA GLU A 199 -14.10 -17.51 -7.17
C GLU A 199 -13.87 -16.59 -5.96
N TYR A 200 -14.92 -15.93 -5.49
CA TYR A 200 -14.87 -14.94 -4.40
C TYR A 200 -15.44 -15.47 -3.08
N VAL A 201 -15.75 -16.76 -2.98
CA VAL A 201 -16.26 -17.34 -1.73
C VAL A 201 -15.22 -17.19 -0.61
N GLY A 202 -15.66 -16.72 0.56
CA GLY A 202 -14.81 -16.40 1.71
C GLY A 202 -14.32 -14.95 1.74
N GLN A 203 -14.49 -14.17 0.66
CA GLN A 203 -14.22 -12.74 0.71
C GLN A 203 -15.26 -12.04 1.60
N THR A 204 -14.78 -11.20 2.50
CA THR A 204 -15.51 -10.60 3.65
C THR A 204 -15.47 -9.08 3.62
N ASN A 205 -14.68 -8.49 2.71
CA ASN A 205 -14.55 -7.06 2.43
C ASN A 205 -15.50 -6.64 1.29
N VAL A 206 -16.69 -7.23 1.24
CA VAL A 206 -17.69 -7.01 0.20
C VAL A 206 -18.66 -5.91 0.61
N ARG A 207 -18.90 -4.99 -0.32
CA ARG A 207 -19.89 -3.92 -0.23
C ARG A 207 -21.11 -4.34 -1.04
N VAL A 208 -22.28 -4.32 -0.41
CA VAL A 208 -23.56 -4.61 -1.06
C VAL A 208 -24.44 -3.38 -0.98
N THR A 209 -24.80 -2.83 -2.13
CA THR A 209 -25.69 -1.68 -2.24
C THR A 209 -27.02 -2.13 -2.83
N PHE A 210 -28.08 -1.99 -2.04
CA PHE A 210 -29.45 -2.16 -2.50
C PHE A 210 -30.01 -0.79 -2.89
N ILE A 211 -30.59 -0.69 -4.08
CA ILE A 211 -31.27 0.50 -4.56
C ILE A 211 -32.73 0.13 -4.77
N SER A 212 -33.63 0.91 -4.16
CA SER A 212 -35.06 0.64 -4.21
C SER A 212 -35.65 0.98 -5.57
N SER A 213 -36.63 0.20 -6.01
CA SER A 213 -37.49 0.53 -7.16
C SER A 213 -38.59 1.55 -6.83
N ALA A 214 -38.83 1.83 -5.55
CA ALA A 214 -39.85 2.79 -5.12
C ALA A 214 -39.45 4.24 -5.46
N LEU A 215 -40.45 5.12 -5.58
CA LEU A 215 -40.26 6.56 -5.74
C LEU A 215 -40.62 7.28 -4.43
N PRO A 216 -39.71 8.09 -3.86
CA PRO A 216 -38.34 8.38 -4.32
C PRO A 216 -37.38 7.20 -4.10
N PRO A 217 -36.33 7.06 -4.93
CA PRO A 217 -35.35 6.00 -4.78
C PRO A 217 -34.63 6.15 -3.44
N SER A 218 -34.60 5.07 -2.67
CA SER A 218 -33.81 4.94 -1.45
C SER A 218 -32.72 3.88 -1.64
N SER A 219 -31.63 3.97 -0.89
CA SER A 219 -30.55 2.97 -0.95
C SER A 219 -30.15 2.51 0.44
N VAL A 220 -29.88 1.21 0.57
CA VAL A 220 -29.33 0.60 1.78
C VAL A 220 -27.97 0.03 1.45
N LEU A 221 -26.97 0.43 2.23
CA LEU A 221 -25.58 0.01 2.05
C LEU A 221 -25.18 -0.92 3.19
N PHE A 222 -24.75 -2.12 2.84
CA PHE A 222 -24.08 -3.03 3.76
C PHE A 222 -22.59 -3.06 3.46
N ARG A 223 -21.80 -2.85 4.50
CA ARG A 223 -20.35 -3.01 4.47
C ARG A 223 -20.02 -4.32 5.19
N TYR A 224 -18.98 -5.01 4.75
CA TYR A 224 -18.49 -6.25 5.36
C TYR A 224 -19.43 -7.44 5.17
N ALA A 225 -20.05 -7.51 4.00
CA ALA A 225 -20.74 -8.72 3.60
C ALA A 225 -19.70 -9.80 3.25
N THR A 226 -20.08 -11.07 3.43
CA THR A 226 -19.25 -12.22 3.11
C THR A 226 -19.87 -12.99 1.96
N ILE A 227 -19.12 -13.30 0.90
CA ILE A 227 -19.62 -14.21 -0.13
C ILE A 227 -19.51 -15.63 0.43
N THR A 228 -20.66 -16.27 0.66
CA THR A 228 -20.76 -17.59 1.30
C THR A 228 -20.96 -18.73 0.30
N GLY A 229 -21.22 -18.41 -0.96
CA GLY A 229 -21.42 -19.36 -2.04
C GLY A 229 -21.55 -18.67 -3.39
N ALA A 230 -21.73 -19.45 -4.46
CA ALA A 230 -21.81 -19.00 -5.85
C ALA A 230 -22.74 -17.80 -6.08
N GLN A 231 -23.84 -17.74 -5.34
CA GLN A 231 -24.86 -16.70 -5.49
C GLN A 231 -25.39 -16.22 -4.14
N THR A 232 -24.70 -16.55 -3.05
CA THR A 232 -25.14 -16.27 -1.68
C THR A 232 -24.14 -15.37 -0.98
N ILE A 233 -24.66 -14.33 -0.34
CA ILE A 233 -23.90 -13.33 0.39
C ILE A 233 -24.48 -13.21 1.80
N GLY A 234 -23.67 -13.46 2.82
CA GLY A 234 -23.99 -13.15 4.21
C GLY A 234 -23.81 -11.65 4.48
N LEU A 235 -24.86 -10.94 4.87
CA LEU A 235 -24.86 -9.51 5.17
C LEU A 235 -24.29 -9.17 6.56
N GLY A 236 -23.89 -10.17 7.35
CA GLY A 236 -23.43 -10.02 8.73
C GLY A 236 -24.55 -10.15 9.78
N THR A 237 -24.20 -10.17 11.06
CA THR A 237 -25.18 -10.24 12.15
C THR A 237 -25.78 -8.86 12.43
N GLY A 238 -27.09 -8.81 12.76
CA GLY A 238 -27.78 -7.56 13.11
C GLY A 238 -28.11 -6.64 11.93
N THR A 239 -27.75 -7.03 10.70
CA THR A 239 -28.11 -6.32 9.49
C THR A 239 -29.44 -6.85 8.94
N THR A 240 -30.45 -6.00 8.89
CA THR A 240 -31.74 -6.32 8.27
C THR A 240 -32.08 -5.27 7.23
N ILE A 241 -32.64 -5.73 6.11
CA ILE A 241 -33.24 -4.81 5.15
C ILE A 241 -34.52 -4.26 5.78
N PRO A 242 -34.78 -2.94 5.69
CA PRO A 242 -36.02 -2.34 6.17
C PRO A 242 -37.25 -3.08 5.62
N VAL A 243 -38.23 -3.33 6.49
CA VAL A 243 -39.49 -3.96 6.07
C VAL A 243 -40.16 -3.10 5.00
N GLY A 244 -40.60 -3.74 3.90
CA GLY A 244 -41.22 -3.04 2.77
C GLY A 244 -40.23 -2.42 1.78
N PHE A 245 -38.92 -2.64 1.93
CA PHE A 245 -37.94 -2.22 0.93
C PHE A 245 -38.06 -3.08 -0.34
N GLU A 246 -38.62 -2.49 -1.40
CA GLU A 246 -38.66 -3.11 -2.72
C GLU A 246 -37.30 -2.96 -3.40
N THR A 247 -36.58 -4.07 -3.58
CA THR A 247 -35.25 -4.07 -4.21
C THR A 247 -35.38 -3.94 -5.72
N GLY A 248 -34.87 -2.83 -6.27
CA GLY A 248 -34.84 -2.56 -7.71
C GLY A 248 -33.50 -2.91 -8.37
N ARG A 249 -32.38 -2.69 -7.67
CA ARG A 249 -31.04 -3.01 -8.14
C ARG A 249 -30.15 -3.40 -6.96
N VAL A 250 -29.30 -4.40 -7.15
CA VAL A 250 -28.27 -4.81 -6.18
C VAL A 250 -26.92 -4.74 -6.85
N THR A 251 -26.03 -3.94 -6.28
CA THR A 251 -24.64 -3.86 -6.72
C THR A 251 -23.76 -4.49 -5.65
N ILE A 252 -22.96 -5.47 -6.04
CA ILE A 252 -22.01 -6.19 -5.19
C ILE A 252 -20.61 -5.82 -5.64
N GLU A 253 -19.81 -5.33 -4.72
CA GLU A 253 -18.49 -4.82 -5.02
C GLU A 253 -17.47 -5.32 -4.00
N LEU A 254 -16.30 -5.72 -4.47
CA LEU A 254 -15.17 -6.11 -3.65
C LEU A 254 -14.29 -4.88 -3.41
N THR A 255 -13.92 -4.62 -2.16
CA THR A 255 -12.98 -3.53 -1.87
C THR A 255 -11.60 -3.88 -2.43
N GLU A 256 -11.03 -3.04 -3.29
CA GLU A 256 -9.68 -3.26 -3.81
C GLU A 256 -8.64 -2.73 -2.80
N ARG A 257 -7.68 -3.59 -2.43
CA ARG A 257 -6.56 -3.21 -1.54
C ARG A 257 -5.49 -2.43 -2.32
N ARG A 258 -5.82 -1.24 -2.80
CA ARG A 258 -4.85 -0.42 -3.56
C ARG A 258 -3.82 0.22 -2.66
N TYR A 259 -4.22 0.77 -1.52
CA TYR A 259 -3.31 1.40 -0.58
C TYR A 259 -3.41 0.72 0.78
N THR A 260 -2.26 0.41 1.36
CA THR A 260 -2.13 -0.14 2.71
C THR A 260 -1.04 0.61 3.44
N TRP A 261 -1.06 0.65 4.77
CA TRP A 261 0.05 1.18 5.55
C TRP A 261 0.54 0.21 6.61
N LEU A 262 1.80 0.38 7.00
CA LEU A 262 2.38 -0.13 8.23
C LEU A 262 3.09 1.03 8.94
N ALA A 263 3.44 0.86 10.20
CA ALA A 263 4.27 1.81 10.92
C ALA A 263 5.51 1.11 11.47
N THR A 264 6.68 1.72 11.26
CA THR A 264 7.92 1.30 11.91
C THR A 264 8.16 2.23 13.09
N VAL A 265 8.34 1.67 14.28
CA VAL A 265 8.63 2.44 15.48
C VAL A 265 10.02 2.10 16.00
N ARG A 266 10.78 3.14 16.31
CA ARG A 266 12.05 3.05 17.03
C ARG A 266 12.04 4.03 18.18
N ARG A 267 12.68 3.67 19.29
CA ARG A 267 12.90 4.59 20.40
C ARG A 267 14.37 5.04 20.42
N ILE A 268 14.59 6.35 20.51
CA ILE A 268 15.90 6.97 20.68
C ILE A 268 15.84 7.83 21.94
N GLY A 269 16.41 7.34 23.03
CA GLY A 269 16.25 7.91 24.37
C GLY A 269 14.79 7.85 24.81
N THR A 270 14.23 8.99 25.23
CA THR A 270 12.85 9.06 25.73
C THR A 270 11.79 9.29 24.65
N ARG A 271 12.19 9.45 23.39
CA ARG A 271 11.28 9.85 22.31
C ARG A 271 11.05 8.69 21.33
N PRO A 272 9.80 8.22 21.17
CA PRO A 272 9.47 7.32 20.08
C PRO A 272 9.51 8.10 18.76
N SER A 273 10.12 7.50 17.75
CA SER A 273 10.11 7.94 16.35
C SER A 273 9.29 6.92 15.57
N VAL A 274 8.13 7.36 15.09
CA VAL A 274 7.19 6.54 14.32
C VAL A 274 7.24 6.98 12.87
N THR A 275 7.48 6.04 11.97
CA THR A 275 7.41 6.28 10.52
C THR A 275 6.27 5.46 9.93
N VAL A 276 5.27 6.14 9.37
CA VAL A 276 4.15 5.52 8.66
C VAL A 276 4.53 5.35 7.20
N VAL A 277 4.46 4.12 6.72
CA VAL A 277 4.88 3.76 5.36
C VAL A 277 3.65 3.35 4.59
N VAL A 278 3.40 4.03 3.48
CA VAL A 278 2.26 3.73 2.62
C VAL A 278 2.72 2.96 1.40
N PHE A 279 2.01 1.88 1.11
CA PHE A 279 2.25 0.99 -0.02
C PHE A 279 1.10 1.09 -1.01
N PHE A 280 1.42 0.97 -2.29
CA PHE A 280 0.49 0.75 -3.38
C PHE A 280 0.57 -0.71 -3.83
N ARG A 281 -0.55 -1.43 -3.74
CA ARG A 281 -0.67 -2.86 -4.04
C ARG A 281 0.44 -3.68 -3.36
N ARG A 282 0.55 -3.52 -2.04
CA ARG A 282 1.52 -4.27 -1.23
C ARG A 282 1.32 -5.77 -1.45
N SER A 283 2.40 -6.46 -1.79
CA SER A 283 2.45 -7.92 -1.77
C SER A 283 2.97 -8.38 -0.41
N PHE A 284 2.52 -9.56 0.01
CA PHE A 284 2.92 -10.22 1.27
C PHE A 284 3.78 -11.45 0.99
N ALA A 285 4.34 -11.54 -0.22
CA ALA A 285 5.28 -12.57 -0.59
C ALA A 285 6.58 -12.41 0.23
N ALA A 286 7.20 -13.52 0.63
CA ALA A 286 8.39 -13.51 1.47
C ALA A 286 9.55 -12.73 0.84
N GLU A 287 9.60 -12.71 -0.49
CA GLU A 287 10.63 -12.05 -1.29
C GLU A 287 10.58 -10.52 -1.19
N ASP A 288 9.41 -9.94 -0.88
CA ASP A 288 9.27 -8.49 -0.69
C ASP A 288 9.78 -8.01 0.67
N GLU A 289 9.92 -8.93 1.63
CA GLU A 289 10.52 -8.70 2.94
C GLU A 289 11.92 -9.33 3.03
N GLN A 290 12.53 -9.73 1.92
CA GLN A 290 13.87 -10.29 1.92
C GLN A 290 14.90 -9.28 2.40
N VAL A 291 15.72 -9.71 3.36
CA VAL A 291 16.83 -8.94 3.92
C VAL A 291 18.08 -9.17 3.08
N TRP A 292 18.69 -8.06 2.69
CA TRP A 292 19.92 -8.00 1.94
C TRP A 292 21.02 -7.40 2.79
N THR A 293 22.25 -7.78 2.48
CA THR A 293 23.42 -7.21 3.13
C THR A 293 24.07 -6.20 2.21
N VAL A 294 24.26 -4.97 2.69
CA VAL A 294 24.90 -3.89 1.92
C VAL A 294 26.08 -3.30 2.67
N ASN A 295 27.00 -2.71 1.91
CA ASN A 295 28.18 -2.05 2.44
C ASN A 295 28.10 -0.56 2.15
N GLU A 296 28.41 0.26 3.16
CA GLU A 296 28.58 1.71 3.03
C GLU A 296 30.08 2.00 2.91
N PRO A 297 30.60 2.32 1.71
CA PRO A 297 32.02 2.56 1.50
C PRO A 297 32.51 3.80 2.25
N ALA A 298 33.78 3.79 2.64
CA ALA A 298 34.37 4.91 3.38
C ALA A 298 34.33 6.22 2.56
N GLY A 299 33.78 7.28 3.15
CA GLY A 299 33.73 8.62 2.55
C GLY A 299 32.54 8.90 1.62
N GLY A 300 31.69 7.91 1.36
CA GLY A 300 30.44 8.07 0.61
C GLY A 300 29.26 8.26 1.55
N TYR A 301 28.95 9.51 1.92
CA TYR A 301 27.71 9.78 2.65
C TYR A 301 26.51 9.31 1.82
N ASN A 302 25.71 8.40 2.36
CA ASN A 302 24.52 7.85 1.68
C ASN A 302 24.84 7.03 0.42
N GLU A 303 26.07 6.55 0.23
CA GLU A 303 26.42 5.61 -0.85
C GLU A 303 26.39 4.19 -0.30
N PHE A 304 25.80 3.26 -1.06
CA PHE A 304 25.68 1.87 -0.66
C PHE A 304 26.01 0.95 -1.83
N GLU A 305 26.61 -0.19 -1.52
CA GLU A 305 26.86 -1.27 -2.46
C GLU A 305 26.18 -2.55 -2.02
N ILE A 306 25.41 -3.15 -2.91
CA ILE A 306 24.77 -4.44 -2.74
C ILE A 306 25.36 -5.44 -3.74
N ALA A 307 25.86 -6.57 -3.22
CA ALA A 307 26.20 -7.72 -4.05
C ALA A 307 24.94 -8.54 -4.30
N VAL A 308 24.66 -8.84 -5.57
CA VAL A 308 23.53 -9.67 -5.99
C VAL A 308 24.10 -10.91 -6.68
N PRO A 309 24.05 -12.09 -6.03
CA PRO A 309 24.54 -13.32 -6.63
C PRO A 309 23.91 -13.59 -8.00
N ALA A 310 24.68 -14.19 -8.90
CA ALA A 310 24.16 -14.58 -10.21
C ALA A 310 23.06 -15.65 -10.03
N GLY A 311 21.92 -15.45 -10.68
CA GLY A 311 20.79 -16.37 -10.60
C GLY A 311 19.82 -16.13 -9.44
N THR A 312 19.99 -15.06 -8.65
CA THR A 312 18.98 -14.68 -7.65
C THR A 312 17.68 -14.25 -8.33
N ASP A 313 16.60 -14.98 -8.07
CA ASP A 313 15.26 -14.71 -8.58
C ASP A 313 14.25 -14.74 -7.42
N PRO A 314 13.57 -13.62 -7.10
CA PRO A 314 13.65 -12.34 -7.79
C PRO A 314 14.86 -11.49 -7.33
N PRO A 315 15.38 -10.58 -8.17
CA PRO A 315 16.38 -9.60 -7.74
C PRO A 315 15.79 -8.64 -6.69
N PRO A 316 16.65 -7.94 -5.91
CA PRO A 316 16.18 -6.95 -4.95
C PRO A 316 15.29 -5.91 -5.63
N GLY A 317 14.23 -5.46 -4.96
CA GLY A 317 13.28 -4.46 -5.44
C GLY A 317 13.85 -3.04 -5.66
N LEU A 318 15.16 -2.92 -5.84
CA LEU A 318 15.92 -1.69 -5.92
C LEU A 318 15.63 -0.94 -7.22
N LYS A 319 15.21 0.32 -7.11
CA LYS A 319 14.95 1.22 -8.23
C LYS A 319 15.14 2.68 -7.81
N VAL A 320 15.49 3.55 -8.75
CA VAL A 320 15.54 5.01 -8.52
C VAL A 320 14.16 5.53 -8.13
N GLY A 321 14.09 6.35 -7.09
CA GLY A 321 12.86 6.83 -6.45
C GLY A 321 12.14 5.77 -5.60
N GLY A 322 12.65 4.55 -5.53
CA GLY A 322 12.20 3.51 -4.61
C GLY A 322 12.66 3.76 -3.17
N TRP A 323 12.29 2.86 -2.28
CA TRP A 323 12.59 2.95 -0.86
C TRP A 323 13.44 1.78 -0.39
N MET A 324 14.37 2.07 0.50
CA MET A 324 15.17 1.12 1.25
C MET A 324 14.84 1.26 2.73
N PHE A 325 14.75 0.15 3.44
CA PHE A 325 14.63 0.14 4.89
C PHE A 325 15.91 -0.40 5.53
N ASP A 326 16.69 0.46 6.17
CA ASP A 326 17.84 0.04 6.99
C ASP A 326 17.32 -0.51 8.31
N MET A 327 17.43 -1.83 8.49
CA MET A 327 16.91 -2.54 9.66
C MET A 327 17.75 -2.27 10.91
N SER A 328 19.06 -2.01 10.75
CA SER A 328 19.93 -1.66 11.86
C SER A 328 19.61 -0.28 12.40
N ALA A 329 19.40 0.71 11.54
CA ALA A 329 19.07 2.07 11.95
C ALA A 329 17.55 2.28 12.17
N PHE A 330 16.74 1.37 11.65
CA PHE A 330 15.28 1.41 11.62
C PHE A 330 14.74 2.63 10.87
N ARG A 331 15.35 2.94 9.72
CA ARG A 331 15.09 4.15 8.92
C ARG A 331 14.67 3.79 7.50
N TRP A 332 13.77 4.60 6.95
CA TRP A 332 13.36 4.51 5.56
C TRP A 332 14.10 5.57 4.75
N MET A 333 14.82 5.15 3.71
CA MET A 333 15.61 6.01 2.86
C MET A 333 15.17 5.88 1.41
N LYS A 334 15.08 7.01 0.71
CA LYS A 334 14.69 7.03 -0.70
C LYS A 334 15.93 6.88 -1.58
N VAL A 335 15.86 6.00 -2.58
CA VAL A 335 16.97 5.73 -3.49
C VAL A 335 17.05 6.86 -4.53
N ALA A 336 18.11 7.67 -4.47
CA ALA A 336 18.31 8.85 -5.31
C ALA A 336 18.94 8.50 -6.67
N SER A 337 19.91 7.58 -6.68
CA SER A 337 20.59 7.14 -7.90
C SER A 337 20.90 5.64 -7.85
N LEU A 338 21.08 5.03 -9.02
CA LEU A 338 21.38 3.61 -9.14
C LEU A 338 22.37 3.39 -10.30
N GLN A 339 23.49 2.74 -9.99
CA GLN A 339 24.56 2.41 -10.92
C GLN A 339 24.84 0.90 -10.87
N PRO A 340 24.76 0.17 -11.99
CA PRO A 340 25.14 -1.23 -12.03
C PRO A 340 26.66 -1.36 -11.82
N ILE A 341 27.07 -2.36 -11.05
CA ILE A 341 28.47 -2.75 -10.85
C ILE A 341 28.62 -4.25 -11.14
N THR A 342 29.86 -4.74 -11.26
CA THR A 342 30.10 -6.18 -11.46
C THR A 342 29.54 -6.97 -10.29
N GLY A 343 28.51 -7.78 -10.55
CA GLY A 343 27.88 -8.63 -9.53
C GLY A 343 26.94 -7.90 -8.56
N GLY A 344 26.44 -6.71 -8.91
CA GLY A 344 25.54 -5.99 -8.00
C GLY A 344 25.16 -4.59 -8.44
N PHE A 345 24.80 -3.77 -7.45
CA PHE A 345 24.46 -2.37 -7.66
C PHE A 345 25.15 -1.47 -6.63
N ARG A 346 25.47 -0.27 -7.08
CA ARG A 346 25.85 0.86 -6.25
C ARG A 346 24.72 1.89 -6.33
N TYR A 347 24.29 2.43 -5.20
CA TYR A 347 23.22 3.41 -5.17
C TYR A 347 23.48 4.48 -4.13
N THR A 348 22.87 5.65 -4.34
CA THR A 348 22.85 6.69 -3.32
C THR A 348 21.44 6.86 -2.78
N THR A 349 21.31 7.29 -1.52
CA THR A 349 20.02 7.70 -0.96
C THR A 349 19.92 9.21 -0.82
N ASP A 350 18.70 9.72 -0.80
CA ASP A 350 18.46 11.13 -0.43
C ASP A 350 18.95 11.33 1.02
N PRO A 351 19.75 12.36 1.29
CA PRO A 351 20.20 12.66 2.65
C PRO A 351 18.98 12.98 3.50
N GLU A 352 18.69 12.15 4.49
CA GLU A 352 17.73 12.52 5.53
C GLU A 352 18.37 13.55 6.47
N GLU A 353 17.54 14.41 7.07
CA GLU A 353 17.95 15.64 7.76
C GLU A 353 18.80 15.41 9.03
N GLU A 354 18.89 14.18 9.56
CA GLU A 354 19.52 13.94 10.85
C GLU A 354 20.37 12.66 10.85
N ASP A 355 21.67 12.86 11.07
CA ASP A 355 22.68 11.89 11.54
C ASP A 355 23.50 11.17 10.45
N PRO A 356 24.45 11.88 9.81
CA PRO A 356 25.49 11.21 9.03
C PRO A 356 26.36 10.36 9.95
N SER A 357 26.38 9.04 9.72
CA SER A 357 27.39 8.20 10.38
C SER A 357 28.77 8.55 9.82
N PRO A 358 29.75 8.91 10.65
CA PRO A 358 31.08 9.29 10.16
C PRO A 358 31.97 8.08 9.80
N ALA A 359 31.53 6.85 10.07
CA ALA A 359 32.32 5.64 9.88
C ALA A 359 31.70 4.71 8.82
N PRO A 360 32.51 4.05 7.98
CA PRO A 360 32.01 3.04 7.06
C PRO A 360 31.32 1.91 7.82
N ARG A 361 30.13 1.54 7.36
CA ARG A 361 29.34 0.44 7.92
C ARG A 361 29.35 -0.73 6.94
N ILE A 362 29.86 -1.87 7.37
CA ILE A 362 29.90 -3.11 6.58
C ILE A 362 28.77 -4.01 7.06
N GLY A 363 28.13 -4.71 6.14
CA GLY A 363 27.18 -5.74 6.51
C GLY A 363 25.82 -5.23 6.98
N ILE A 364 25.36 -4.07 6.49
CA ILE A 364 24.10 -3.46 6.91
C ILE A 364 22.93 -4.31 6.39
N PRO A 365 22.04 -4.81 7.27
CA PRO A 365 20.79 -5.45 6.87
C PRO A 365 19.81 -4.41 6.33
N VAL A 366 19.40 -4.56 5.08
CA VAL A 366 18.44 -3.68 4.44
C VAL A 366 17.35 -4.47 3.73
N MET A 367 16.17 -3.89 3.61
CA MET A 367 15.11 -4.41 2.74
C MET A 367 14.82 -3.43 1.61
N PHE A 368 14.31 -3.94 0.49
CA PHE A 368 13.82 -3.14 -0.64
C PHE A 368 12.35 -3.47 -0.92
N PRO A 369 11.42 -3.05 -0.04
CA PRO A 369 10.02 -3.43 -0.17
C PRO A 369 9.43 -2.85 -1.44
N ARG A 370 8.70 -3.69 -2.18
CA ARG A 370 8.02 -3.25 -3.40
C ARG A 370 6.76 -2.46 -3.06
N GLY A 371 6.40 -1.56 -3.97
CA GLY A 371 5.15 -0.81 -3.86
C GLY A 371 5.14 0.32 -2.83
N VAL A 372 6.23 0.61 -2.10
CA VAL A 372 6.28 1.77 -1.21
C VAL A 372 6.08 3.05 -2.05
N VAL A 373 5.06 3.83 -1.69
CA VAL A 373 4.75 5.13 -2.30
C VAL A 373 5.56 6.19 -1.57
N GLU A 374 5.40 6.27 -0.25
CA GLU A 374 6.01 7.30 0.58
C GLU A 374 6.12 6.82 2.03
N ALA A 375 7.16 7.25 2.73
CA ALA A 375 7.36 7.04 4.16
C ALA A 375 7.33 8.38 4.89
N TYR A 376 6.55 8.45 5.97
CA TYR A 376 6.30 9.69 6.70
C TYR A 376 6.66 9.53 8.16
N THR A 377 7.71 10.21 8.61
CA THR A 377 8.01 10.31 10.03
C THR A 377 7.01 11.24 10.71
N LEU A 378 6.35 10.74 11.75
CA LEU A 378 5.46 11.52 12.59
C LEU A 378 6.33 12.36 13.54
N LYS A 379 6.32 13.67 13.33
CA LYS A 379 6.91 14.62 14.29
C LYS A 379 5.96 14.73 15.48
N LYS A 380 6.51 14.77 16.69
CA LYS A 380 5.74 15.11 17.89
C LYS A 380 5.49 16.62 17.84
N ASP A 381 4.24 17.00 17.58
CA ASP A 381 3.79 18.40 17.65
C ASP A 381 3.85 18.94 19.09
#